data_AF-A0AA85ACZ2-F1
#
_entry.id   AF-A0AA85ACZ2-F1
#
_cell.length_a   1.000
_cell.length_b   1.000
_cell.length_c   1.000
_cell.angle_alpha   90.00
_cell.angle_beta   90.00
_cell.angle_gamma   90.00
#
_symmetry.space_group_name_H-M   'P 1'
#
loop_
_entity.id
_entity.type
_entity.pdbx_description
1 polymer ?
#
loop_
_entity_poly.entity_id
_entity_poly.type
_entity_poly.pdbx_seq_one_letter_code
_entity_poly.pdbx_strand_id
1 'polypeptide(L)'
;MSSNQVLIKKSKEIIEASKLKHHEAEISDSLWIEQIQMYIDICVYIKNTLNNQQLINDNQPISAYIFIILGGILGNSYTTCKLHSNNQLISLINDIFNIYLIKFNVKTIRQLLLIKIDPLSKLNTSLSLASEILKLSLVYLAKKCDKSTNSNDDEDYSLTHYPLIRDTIVWLTMELDYPEISEHEFISILQPFGLRLTEDYRSSIQLAGLNVLYNLANKARIADWRQSNRAEAVISQLLNHRIACSSNSSEILLHKLYSTLLVLTNLLSNTNSANWYEKITERLLFDLLMETRYKRQLVLLKHLSKLIDILKASFSLFTRQFIKVTSSILLGPRKLTRNGKSVTTNESNEYDTVYVLMLQCVNEFVKSCWPLICPTLLPDIIPPLIAFIDLLSWDNKGEIEENETYSLLKSLFESLIVLEPRLLNDVLQPLCDIIPHLKLYLPS
;
A
#
# COMPACT_ATOMS: atom_id res chain seq x y z
N MET A 1 9.60 37.61 -27.73
CA MET A 1 8.86 36.81 -26.73
C MET A 1 9.34 37.22 -25.35
N SER A 2 8.45 37.37 -24.37
CA SER A 2 8.89 37.63 -23.00
C SER A 2 9.67 36.42 -22.45
N SER A 3 10.57 36.63 -21.48
CA SER A 3 11.35 35.55 -20.84
C SER A 3 10.43 34.41 -20.34
N ASN A 4 9.24 34.77 -19.85
CA ASN A 4 8.19 33.84 -19.44
C ASN A 4 7.63 32.97 -20.56
N GLN A 5 7.36 33.54 -21.74
CA GLN A 5 6.88 32.78 -22.89
C GLN A 5 7.93 31.78 -23.39
N VAL A 6 9.21 32.16 -23.34
CA VAL A 6 10.32 31.27 -23.68
C VAL A 6 10.42 30.12 -22.67
N LEU A 7 10.27 30.40 -21.38
CA LEU A 7 10.26 29.38 -20.33
C LEU A 7 9.14 28.37 -20.53
N ILE A 8 7.90 28.84 -20.73
CA ILE A 8 6.74 27.96 -20.98
C ILE A 8 6.96 27.12 -22.23
N LYS A 9 7.49 27.71 -23.31
CA LYS A 9 7.78 26.98 -24.55
C LYS A 9 8.80 25.87 -24.31
N LYS A 10 9.93 26.17 -23.64
CA LYS A 10 10.94 25.18 -23.29
C LYS A 10 10.38 24.08 -22.39
N SER A 11 9.56 24.42 -21.39
CA SER A 11 8.92 23.40 -20.54
C SER A 11 8.03 22.45 -21.33
N LYS A 12 7.26 22.95 -22.31
CA LYS A 12 6.48 22.10 -23.22
C LYS A 12 7.36 21.16 -24.04
N GLU A 13 8.45 21.69 -24.60
CA GLU A 13 9.42 20.91 -25.39
C GLU A 13 10.03 19.79 -24.54
N ILE A 14 10.39 20.06 -23.29
CA ILE A 14 10.93 19.06 -22.36
C ILE A 14 9.89 17.99 -22.01
N ILE A 15 8.62 18.38 -21.78
CA ILE A 15 7.56 17.39 -21.51
C ILE A 15 7.35 16.48 -22.72
N GLU A 16 7.33 17.01 -23.94
CA GLU A 16 7.23 16.17 -25.15
C GLU A 16 8.48 15.29 -25.33
N ALA A 17 9.68 15.83 -25.07
CA ALA A 17 10.93 15.08 -25.15
C ALA A 17 11.05 13.97 -24.08
N SER A 18 10.34 14.11 -22.96
CA SER A 18 10.27 13.08 -21.91
C SER A 18 9.47 11.84 -22.30
N LYS A 19 8.73 11.89 -23.42
CA LYS A 19 8.01 10.74 -23.96
C LYS A 19 9.01 9.65 -24.35
N LEU A 20 8.76 8.45 -23.85
CA LEU A 20 9.55 7.29 -24.17
C LEU A 20 9.11 6.69 -25.51
N LYS A 21 10.06 6.13 -26.26
CA LYS A 21 9.78 5.38 -27.51
C LYS A 21 9.48 3.91 -27.27
N HIS A 22 10.00 3.38 -26.16
CA HIS A 22 9.85 2.00 -25.73
C HIS A 22 9.25 1.97 -24.33
N HIS A 23 8.82 0.79 -23.90
CA HIS A 23 8.30 0.60 -22.57
C HIS A 23 9.36 1.03 -21.52
N GLU A 24 8.96 1.77 -20.47
CA GLU A 24 9.88 2.31 -19.46
C GLU A 24 10.82 1.27 -18.82
N ALA A 25 10.37 0.01 -18.73
CA ALA A 25 11.17 -1.11 -18.22
C ALA A 25 12.32 -1.54 -19.14
N GLU A 26 12.23 -1.26 -20.44
CA GLU A 26 13.20 -1.66 -21.47
C GLU A 26 14.27 -0.59 -21.71
N ILE A 27 14.11 0.58 -21.09
CA ILE A 27 15.03 1.71 -21.26
C ILE A 27 16.34 1.44 -20.54
N SER A 28 17.45 1.60 -21.27
CA SER A 28 18.81 1.50 -20.75
C SER A 28 19.15 2.60 -19.74
N ASP A 29 20.07 2.31 -18.83
CA ASP A 29 20.54 3.29 -17.84
C ASP A 29 21.15 4.54 -18.49
N SER A 30 21.79 4.40 -19.66
CA SER A 30 22.35 5.53 -20.42
C SER A 30 21.28 6.56 -20.80
N LEU A 31 20.11 6.11 -21.24
CA LEU A 31 18.99 6.99 -21.60
C LEU A 31 18.42 7.69 -20.37
N TRP A 32 18.40 7.03 -19.20
CA TRP A 32 18.01 7.66 -17.95
C TRP A 32 19.00 8.74 -17.52
N ILE A 33 20.30 8.52 -17.70
CA ILE A 33 21.32 9.53 -17.43
C ILE A 33 21.13 10.76 -18.32
N GLU A 34 20.87 10.57 -19.62
CA GLU A 34 20.57 11.66 -20.55
C GLU A 34 19.30 12.42 -20.14
N GLN A 35 18.24 11.73 -19.73
CA GLN A 35 17.03 12.37 -19.23
C GLN A 35 17.25 13.14 -17.93
N ILE A 36 18.02 12.59 -17.00
CA ILE A 36 18.40 13.29 -15.77
C ILE A 36 19.16 14.58 -16.09
N GLN A 37 20.12 14.54 -17.03
CA GLN A 37 20.84 15.73 -17.45
C GLN A 37 19.91 16.76 -18.10
N MET A 38 19.01 16.33 -18.99
CA MET A 38 17.99 17.20 -19.58
C MET A 38 17.13 17.87 -18.50
N TYR A 39 16.73 17.14 -17.45
CA TYR A 39 15.98 17.70 -16.32
C TYR A 39 16.81 18.67 -15.46
N ILE A 40 18.10 18.40 -15.26
CA ILE A 40 19.02 19.31 -14.57
C ILE A 40 19.11 20.63 -15.35
N ASP A 41 19.34 20.56 -16.67
CA ASP A 41 19.52 21.74 -17.52
C ASP A 41 18.27 22.64 -17.51
N ILE A 42 17.07 22.07 -17.63
CA ILE A 42 15.84 22.84 -17.54
C ILE A 42 15.61 23.38 -16.12
N CYS A 43 15.94 22.63 -15.06
CA CYS A 43 15.81 23.11 -13.68
C CYS A 43 16.76 24.29 -13.41
N VAL A 44 18.01 24.22 -13.87
CA VAL A 44 18.96 25.34 -13.80
C VAL A 44 18.43 26.55 -14.56
N TYR A 45 17.88 26.34 -15.76
CA TYR A 45 17.27 27.41 -16.55
C TYR A 45 16.05 28.04 -15.84
N ILE A 46 15.15 27.23 -15.28
CA ILE A 46 14.00 27.69 -14.47
C ILE A 46 14.51 28.52 -13.29
N LYS A 47 15.44 27.98 -12.49
CA LYS A 47 16.00 28.64 -11.30
C LYS A 47 16.63 29.99 -11.64
N ASN A 48 17.47 30.04 -12.67
CA ASN A 48 18.11 31.27 -13.12
C ASN A 48 17.09 32.29 -13.63
N THR A 49 16.07 31.84 -14.36
CA THR A 49 15.00 32.72 -14.86
C THR A 49 14.18 33.32 -13.71
N LEU A 50 13.86 32.50 -12.70
CA LEU A 50 13.14 32.96 -11.51
C LEU A 50 13.96 33.94 -10.68
N ASN A 51 15.26 33.71 -10.51
CA ASN A 51 16.15 34.61 -9.77
C ASN A 51 16.39 35.95 -10.48
N ASN A 52 16.49 35.94 -11.82
CA ASN A 52 16.72 37.16 -12.62
C ASN A 52 15.47 38.03 -12.77
N GLN A 53 14.28 37.49 -12.49
CA GLN A 53 13.05 38.27 -12.37
C GLN A 53 13.05 39.01 -11.04
N GLN A 54 13.76 40.13 -10.95
CA GLN A 54 13.57 41.11 -9.88
C GLN A 54 12.10 41.53 -9.86
N LEU A 55 11.48 41.53 -8.67
CA LEU A 55 10.48 42.47 -8.09
C LEU A 55 9.61 43.36 -9.01
N ILE A 56 9.33 42.95 -10.25
CA ILE A 56 8.53 43.70 -11.21
C ILE A 56 7.11 43.16 -11.11
N ASN A 57 6.21 44.06 -10.73
CA ASN A 57 4.78 43.92 -10.45
C ASN A 57 3.91 43.45 -11.63
N ASP A 58 4.47 42.77 -12.63
CA ASP A 58 3.73 42.35 -13.81
C ASP A 58 3.65 40.81 -13.87
N ASN A 59 2.49 40.27 -13.49
CA ASN A 59 1.97 38.95 -13.88
C ASN A 59 3.03 37.85 -14.03
N GLN A 60 3.61 37.38 -12.91
CA GLN A 60 4.51 36.24 -12.92
C GLN A 60 3.74 34.95 -13.17
N PRO A 61 4.00 34.20 -14.26
CA PRO A 61 3.18 33.06 -14.61
C PRO A 61 3.68 31.86 -13.83
N ILE A 62 2.99 31.56 -12.74
CA ILE A 62 2.92 30.18 -12.28
C ILE A 62 2.37 29.36 -13.46
N SER A 63 3.14 28.38 -13.92
CA SER A 63 2.82 27.61 -15.13
C SER A 63 2.69 26.15 -14.77
N ALA A 64 1.55 25.56 -15.13
CA ALA A 64 1.30 24.15 -14.95
C ALA A 64 2.37 23.28 -15.65
N TYR A 65 2.94 23.71 -16.78
CA TYR A 65 4.03 22.98 -17.45
C TYR A 65 5.31 22.91 -16.60
N ILE A 66 5.63 23.96 -15.85
CA ILE A 66 6.80 23.92 -14.96
C ILE A 66 6.53 22.95 -13.82
N PHE A 67 5.34 23.01 -13.23
CA PHE A 67 4.96 22.12 -12.13
C PHE A 67 4.77 20.66 -12.56
N ILE A 68 4.44 20.38 -13.82
CA ILE A 68 4.49 19.03 -14.38
C ILE A 68 5.93 18.50 -14.37
N ILE A 69 6.92 19.31 -14.75
CA ILE A 69 8.32 18.87 -14.70
C ILE A 69 8.76 18.63 -13.25
N LEU A 70 8.57 19.62 -12.37
CA LEU A 70 9.01 19.52 -10.97
C LEU A 70 8.29 18.38 -10.24
N GLY A 71 6.96 18.31 -10.38
CA GLY A 71 6.10 17.31 -9.77
C GLY A 71 6.32 15.92 -10.33
N GLY A 72 6.58 15.78 -11.64
CA GLY A 72 6.92 14.50 -12.25
C GLY A 72 8.24 13.95 -11.75
N ILE A 73 9.26 14.81 -11.56
CA ILE A 73 10.53 14.36 -11.01
C ILE A 73 10.39 13.98 -9.53
N LEU A 74 9.72 14.78 -8.70
CA LEU A 74 9.46 14.42 -7.30
C LEU A 74 8.58 13.17 -7.18
N GLY A 75 7.57 13.06 -8.04
CA GLY A 75 6.63 11.95 -8.09
C GLY A 75 7.27 10.62 -8.45
N ASN A 76 8.41 10.64 -9.13
CA ASN A 76 9.15 9.45 -9.50
C ASN A 76 9.62 8.66 -8.26
N SER A 77 9.83 9.33 -7.12
CA SER A 77 10.13 8.67 -5.83
C SER A 77 9.01 7.74 -5.35
N TYR A 78 7.77 7.97 -5.77
CA TYR A 78 6.62 7.13 -5.42
C TYR A 78 6.39 6.01 -6.44
N THR A 79 7.10 6.02 -7.57
CA THR A 79 6.95 5.06 -8.67
C THR A 79 8.25 4.29 -8.87
N THR A 80 9.02 4.57 -9.92
CA THR A 80 10.17 3.75 -10.33
C THR A 80 11.50 4.18 -9.70
N CYS A 81 11.55 5.35 -9.05
CA CYS A 81 12.74 5.94 -8.44
C CYS A 81 13.95 6.11 -9.37
N LYS A 82 13.78 5.96 -10.69
CA LYS A 82 14.86 6.04 -11.68
C LYS A 82 15.52 7.42 -11.77
N LEU A 83 14.80 8.49 -11.42
CA LEU A 83 15.32 9.86 -11.41
C LEU A 83 16.01 10.24 -10.08
N HIS A 84 15.88 9.41 -9.04
CA HIS A 84 16.38 9.71 -7.69
C HIS A 84 17.80 9.19 -7.43
N SER A 85 18.50 8.71 -8.45
CA SER A 85 19.92 8.37 -8.36
C SER A 85 20.83 9.61 -8.24
N ASN A 86 20.31 10.80 -8.53
CA ASN A 86 21.07 12.05 -8.51
C ASN A 86 20.52 13.07 -7.49
N ASN A 87 21.25 13.26 -6.39
CA ASN A 87 20.90 14.21 -5.33
C ASN A 87 20.89 15.67 -5.80
N GLN A 88 21.65 16.02 -6.85
CA GLN A 88 21.69 17.38 -7.40
C GLN A 88 20.33 17.80 -7.96
N LEU A 89 19.64 16.89 -8.66
CA LEU A 89 18.35 17.19 -9.28
C LEU A 89 17.27 17.50 -8.22
N ILE A 90 17.24 16.70 -7.15
CA ILE A 90 16.31 16.89 -6.03
C ILE A 90 16.58 18.22 -5.32
N SER A 91 17.87 18.53 -5.07
CA SER A 91 18.29 19.80 -4.46
C SER A 91 17.84 21.01 -5.31
N LEU A 92 18.03 20.95 -6.63
CA LEU A 92 17.59 21.99 -7.55
C LEU A 92 16.07 22.20 -7.53
N ILE A 93 15.29 21.12 -7.49
CA ILE A 93 13.83 21.21 -7.43
C ILE A 93 13.38 21.87 -6.12
N ASN A 94 13.96 21.47 -4.99
CA ASN A 94 13.67 22.07 -3.69
C ASN A 94 14.01 23.57 -3.68
N ASP A 95 15.14 23.96 -4.26
CA ASP A 95 15.50 25.38 -4.43
C ASP A 95 14.45 26.15 -5.26
N ILE A 96 13.99 25.56 -6.37
CA ILE A 96 12.97 26.18 -7.23
C ILE A 96 11.65 26.34 -6.47
N PHE A 97 11.21 25.32 -5.72
CA PHE A 97 10.02 25.44 -4.88
C PHE A 97 10.20 26.50 -3.80
N ASN A 98 11.35 26.58 -3.13
CA ASN A 98 11.63 27.63 -2.15
C ASN A 98 11.53 29.03 -2.75
N ILE A 99 12.04 29.23 -3.98
CA ILE A 99 11.88 30.51 -4.70
C ILE A 99 10.39 30.81 -4.92
N TYR A 100 9.59 29.83 -5.37
CA TYR A 100 8.15 30.02 -5.55
C TYR A 100 7.42 30.31 -4.24
N LEU A 101 7.74 29.58 -3.16
CA LEU A 101 7.14 29.79 -1.83
C LEU A 101 7.37 31.23 -1.35
N ILE A 102 8.60 31.72 -1.46
CA ILE A 102 8.97 33.10 -1.09
C ILE A 102 8.24 34.11 -1.98
N LYS A 103 8.25 33.90 -3.30
CA LYS A 103 7.64 34.83 -4.27
C LYS A 103 6.13 34.97 -4.11
N PHE A 104 5.44 33.86 -3.86
CA PHE A 104 3.99 33.84 -3.67
C PHE A 104 3.56 34.03 -2.21
N ASN A 105 4.52 34.25 -1.29
CA ASN A 105 4.29 34.41 0.15
C ASN A 105 3.43 33.28 0.75
N VAL A 106 3.76 32.04 0.41
CA VAL A 106 3.10 30.83 0.91
C VAL A 106 4.10 29.91 1.59
N LYS A 107 3.62 29.06 2.52
CA LYS A 107 4.47 28.22 3.37
C LYS A 107 4.65 26.80 2.85
N THR A 108 3.75 26.33 1.98
CA THR A 108 3.70 24.93 1.56
C THR A 108 3.47 24.79 0.06
N ILE A 109 3.97 23.69 -0.52
CA ILE A 109 3.73 23.32 -1.92
C ILE A 109 2.23 23.19 -2.20
N ARG A 110 1.47 22.61 -1.26
CA ARG A 110 0.00 22.58 -1.33
C ARG A 110 -0.58 23.98 -1.56
N GLN A 111 -0.16 24.99 -0.80
CA GLN A 111 -0.67 26.36 -1.00
C GLN A 111 -0.31 26.92 -2.39
N LEU A 112 0.86 26.60 -2.95
CA LEU A 112 1.20 26.97 -4.34
C LEU A 112 0.26 26.34 -5.36
N LEU A 113 -0.07 25.05 -5.18
CA LEU A 113 -0.96 24.29 -6.05
C LEU A 113 -2.40 24.85 -6.06
N LEU A 114 -2.79 25.60 -5.03
CA LEU A 114 -4.13 26.20 -4.91
C LEU A 114 -4.21 27.63 -5.44
N ILE A 115 -3.09 28.20 -5.88
CA ILE A 115 -3.08 29.52 -6.51
C ILE A 115 -3.92 29.46 -7.78
N LYS A 116 -4.82 30.44 -7.91
CA LYS A 116 -5.65 30.62 -9.10
C LYS A 116 -4.83 31.23 -10.21
N ILE A 117 -4.90 30.64 -11.39
CA ILE A 117 -4.23 31.15 -12.58
C ILE A 117 -5.23 32.06 -13.30
N ASP A 118 -4.85 33.31 -13.54
CA ASP A 118 -5.67 34.23 -14.31
C ASP A 118 -5.85 33.68 -15.73
N PRO A 119 -7.10 33.40 -16.15
CA PRO A 119 -7.31 32.89 -17.48
C PRO A 119 -6.97 34.00 -18.49
N LEU A 120 -6.08 33.70 -19.43
CA LEU A 120 -5.88 34.52 -20.64
C LEU A 120 -7.17 34.66 -21.48
N SER A 121 -8.24 33.92 -21.14
CA SER A 121 -9.52 33.89 -21.85
C SER A 121 -10.69 34.34 -20.95
N LYS A 122 -11.66 35.03 -21.56
CA LYS A 122 -12.86 35.65 -20.95
C LYS A 122 -13.88 34.67 -20.32
N LEU A 123 -13.46 33.51 -19.80
CA LEU A 123 -14.33 32.57 -19.09
C LEU A 123 -14.17 32.78 -17.57
N ASN A 124 -15.26 33.15 -16.91
CA ASN A 124 -15.37 33.61 -15.51
C ASN A 124 -15.05 32.55 -14.42
N THR A 125 -14.21 31.55 -14.70
CA THR A 125 -13.78 30.55 -13.69
C THR A 125 -12.27 30.41 -13.72
N SER A 126 -11.59 31.15 -12.85
CA SER A 126 -10.17 30.97 -12.56
C SER A 126 -9.93 29.57 -12.00
N LEU A 127 -9.19 28.72 -12.71
CA LEU A 127 -8.80 27.38 -12.27
C LEU A 127 -7.62 27.46 -11.30
N SER A 128 -7.58 26.57 -10.31
CA SER A 128 -6.36 26.39 -9.50
C SER A 128 -5.25 25.76 -10.35
N LEU A 129 -4.00 26.04 -10.00
CA LEU A 129 -2.83 25.43 -10.63
C LEU A 129 -2.91 23.89 -10.64
N ALA A 130 -3.35 23.28 -9.53
CA ALA A 130 -3.58 21.84 -9.43
C ALA A 130 -4.53 21.32 -10.52
N SER A 131 -5.62 22.03 -10.75
CA SER A 131 -6.65 21.66 -11.73
C SER A 131 -6.11 21.79 -13.16
N GLU A 132 -5.30 22.81 -13.41
CA GLU A 132 -4.64 22.99 -14.71
C GLU A 132 -3.57 21.91 -14.96
N ILE A 133 -2.76 21.57 -13.95
CA ILE A 133 -1.79 20.46 -14.02
C ILE A 133 -2.51 19.15 -14.34
N LEU A 134 -3.62 18.85 -13.66
CA LEU A 134 -4.38 17.63 -13.89
C LEU A 134 -4.95 17.60 -15.32
N LYS A 135 -5.59 18.68 -15.76
CA LYS A 135 -6.17 18.79 -17.12
C LYS A 135 -5.11 18.64 -18.21
N LEU A 136 -3.99 19.34 -18.08
CA LEU A 136 -2.89 19.22 -19.05
C LEU A 136 -2.28 17.81 -19.05
N SER A 137 -2.06 17.23 -17.87
CA SER A 137 -1.57 15.86 -17.74
C SER A 137 -2.47 14.85 -18.45
N LEU A 138 -3.80 14.99 -18.31
CA LEU A 138 -4.75 14.15 -19.02
C LEU A 138 -4.70 14.32 -20.54
N VAL A 139 -4.49 15.54 -21.04
CA VAL A 139 -4.31 15.78 -22.48
C VAL A 139 -3.10 15.00 -22.99
N TYR A 140 -1.99 14.97 -22.25
CA TYR A 140 -0.82 14.16 -22.63
C TYR A 140 -1.11 12.67 -22.61
N LEU A 141 -1.78 12.15 -21.57
CA LEU A 141 -2.12 10.73 -21.48
C LEU A 141 -3.16 10.26 -22.50
N ALA A 142 -3.98 11.18 -23.03
CA ALA A 142 -4.96 10.90 -24.07
C ALA A 142 -4.37 10.92 -25.49
N LYS A 143 -3.16 11.48 -25.68
CA LYS A 143 -2.47 11.40 -26.97
C LYS A 143 -2.17 9.94 -27.28
N LYS A 144 -2.62 9.47 -28.44
CA LYS A 144 -2.26 8.13 -28.92
C LYS A 144 -0.74 8.07 -29.09
N CYS A 145 -0.12 6.99 -28.60
CA CYS A 145 1.22 6.65 -29.06
C CYS A 145 1.12 6.35 -30.55
N ASP A 146 1.99 6.98 -31.35
CA ASP A 146 2.08 6.67 -32.76
C ASP A 146 2.44 5.19 -32.86
N LYS A 147 1.54 4.42 -33.47
CA LYS A 147 1.64 2.97 -33.62
C LYS A 147 3.07 2.62 -34.01
N SER A 148 3.81 1.98 -33.10
CA SER A 148 5.03 1.31 -33.52
C SER A 148 4.61 0.27 -34.54
N THR A 149 5.13 0.42 -35.75
CA THR A 149 4.94 -0.54 -36.84
C THR A 149 5.51 -1.88 -36.36
N ASN A 150 4.63 -2.85 -36.06
CA ASN A 150 4.87 -4.30 -35.93
C ASN A 150 4.51 -4.98 -34.59
N SER A 151 3.39 -4.63 -33.95
CA SER A 151 2.73 -5.62 -33.07
C SER A 151 1.21 -5.53 -33.15
N ASN A 152 0.57 -6.69 -33.29
CA ASN A 152 -0.86 -6.90 -33.15
C ASN A 152 -1.28 -6.93 -31.66
N ASP A 153 -0.55 -6.25 -30.79
CA ASP A 153 -0.86 -6.20 -29.37
C ASP A 153 -1.72 -4.95 -29.13
N ASP A 154 -3.02 -5.21 -29.07
CA ASP A 154 -3.99 -4.24 -28.58
C ASP A 154 -3.58 -3.73 -27.19
N GLU A 155 -3.66 -2.40 -27.02
CA GLU A 155 -3.42 -1.63 -25.79
C GLU A 155 -1.98 -1.15 -25.52
N ASP A 156 -1.52 -0.23 -26.36
CA ASP A 156 -0.34 0.61 -26.08
C ASP A 156 -0.63 1.57 -24.89
N TYR A 157 -0.27 1.16 -23.67
CA TYR A 157 -0.59 1.89 -22.43
C TYR A 157 0.14 3.24 -22.38
N SER A 158 -0.56 4.36 -22.56
CA SER A 158 0.02 5.71 -22.51
C SER A 158 0.79 6.02 -21.21
N LEU A 159 0.45 5.36 -20.09
CA LEU A 159 1.13 5.51 -18.79
C LEU A 159 2.58 5.00 -18.78
N THR A 160 2.93 4.06 -19.66
CA THR A 160 4.28 3.49 -19.74
C THR A 160 5.20 4.34 -20.61
N HIS A 161 4.63 5.12 -21.54
CA HIS A 161 5.34 6.01 -22.45
C HIS A 161 5.46 7.45 -21.93
N TYR A 162 4.61 7.85 -20.97
CA TYR A 162 4.64 9.17 -20.33
C TYR A 162 4.88 9.07 -18.81
N PRO A 163 6.05 8.58 -18.35
CA PRO A 163 6.35 8.40 -16.93
C PRO A 163 6.34 9.74 -16.18
N LEU A 164 6.86 10.82 -16.76
CA LEU A 164 6.84 12.15 -16.14
C LEU A 164 5.42 12.62 -15.82
N ILE A 165 4.47 12.39 -16.73
CA ILE A 165 3.07 12.78 -16.56
C ILE A 165 2.38 11.89 -15.52
N ARG A 166 2.58 10.58 -15.61
CA ARG A 166 2.09 9.63 -14.59
C ARG A 166 2.56 10.05 -13.19
N ASP A 167 3.86 10.27 -13.06
CA ASP A 167 4.51 10.59 -11.79
C ASP A 167 4.02 11.95 -11.27
N THR A 168 3.74 12.91 -12.15
CA THR A 168 3.12 14.19 -11.78
C THR A 168 1.74 14.00 -11.14
N ILE A 169 0.90 13.14 -11.72
CA ILE A 169 -0.45 12.88 -11.19
C ILE A 169 -0.36 12.16 -9.83
N VAL A 170 0.58 11.22 -9.67
CA VAL A 170 0.85 10.56 -8.40
C VAL A 170 1.27 11.59 -7.35
N TRP A 171 2.27 12.43 -7.66
CA TRP A 171 2.73 13.51 -6.79
C TRP A 171 1.60 14.47 -6.41
N LEU A 172 0.80 14.92 -7.39
CA LEU A 172 -0.32 15.81 -7.15
C LEU A 172 -1.31 15.21 -6.14
N THR A 173 -1.57 13.91 -6.21
CA THR A 173 -2.42 13.19 -5.25
C THR A 173 -1.81 13.14 -3.84
N MET A 174 -0.48 13.06 -3.73
CA MET A 174 0.22 13.07 -2.45
C MET A 174 0.17 14.46 -1.78
N GLU A 175 0.26 15.53 -2.55
CA GLU A 175 0.30 16.92 -2.06
C GLU A 175 -1.08 17.51 -1.72
N LEU A 176 -2.11 17.16 -2.49
CA LEU A 176 -3.47 17.67 -2.27
C LEU A 176 -4.15 16.97 -1.09
N ASP A 177 -5.15 17.63 -0.50
CA ASP A 177 -5.89 17.15 0.67
C ASP A 177 -7.34 17.65 0.64
N TYR A 178 -8.11 17.42 1.70
CA TYR A 178 -9.44 18.00 1.87
C TYR A 178 -9.36 19.53 2.07
N PRO A 179 -10.22 20.35 1.43
CA PRO A 179 -11.37 19.98 0.60
C PRO A 179 -11.10 19.78 -0.90
N GLU A 180 -9.90 20.08 -1.39
CA GLU A 180 -9.65 20.28 -2.82
C GLU A 180 -9.68 18.96 -3.60
N ILE A 181 -9.16 17.89 -3.00
CA ILE A 181 -9.21 16.54 -3.59
C ILE A 181 -10.64 15.98 -3.69
N SER A 182 -11.59 16.58 -2.96
CA SER A 182 -13.02 16.24 -2.99
C SER A 182 -13.81 17.06 -3.99
N GLU A 183 -13.16 17.94 -4.77
CA GLU A 183 -13.82 18.51 -5.93
C GLU A 183 -14.05 17.39 -6.94
N HIS A 184 -15.24 17.38 -7.56
CA HIS A 184 -15.68 16.25 -8.40
C HIS A 184 -14.68 15.91 -9.50
N GLU A 185 -13.97 16.91 -10.05
CA GLU A 185 -12.95 16.68 -11.07
C GLU A 185 -11.79 15.82 -10.58
N PHE A 186 -11.33 15.97 -9.33
CA PHE A 186 -10.20 15.20 -8.83
C PHE A 186 -10.57 13.75 -8.57
N ILE A 187 -11.58 13.47 -7.75
CA ILE A 187 -11.91 12.07 -7.40
C ILE A 187 -12.33 11.26 -8.64
N SER A 188 -13.09 11.85 -9.56
CA SER A 188 -13.56 11.17 -10.78
C SER A 188 -12.43 10.84 -11.76
N ILE A 189 -11.31 11.54 -11.68
CA ILE A 189 -10.12 11.30 -12.51
C ILE A 189 -9.12 10.40 -11.78
N LEU A 190 -8.81 10.70 -10.51
CA LEU A 190 -7.74 10.06 -9.76
C LEU A 190 -8.11 8.63 -9.32
N GLN A 191 -9.39 8.34 -9.06
CA GLN A 191 -9.84 6.99 -8.72
C GLN A 191 -9.60 5.98 -9.86
N PRO A 192 -10.09 6.20 -11.10
CA PRO A 192 -9.80 5.28 -12.21
C PRO A 192 -8.32 5.26 -12.58
N PHE A 193 -7.60 6.39 -12.44
CA PHE A 193 -6.15 6.43 -12.63
C PHE A 193 -5.42 5.51 -11.63
N GLY A 194 -5.76 5.57 -10.34
CA GLY A 194 -5.18 4.70 -9.32
C GLY A 194 -5.41 3.22 -9.61
N LEU A 195 -6.64 2.85 -10.02
CA LEU A 195 -6.96 1.48 -10.44
C LEU A 195 -6.12 1.02 -11.64
N ARG A 196 -6.00 1.85 -12.68
CA ARG A 196 -5.20 1.54 -13.87
C ARG A 196 -3.72 1.31 -13.53
N LEU A 197 -3.18 2.01 -12.53
CA LEU A 197 -1.82 1.75 -12.04
C LEU A 197 -1.70 0.41 -11.30
N THR A 198 -2.76 -0.04 -10.61
CA THR A 198 -2.77 -1.37 -9.97
C THR A 198 -2.82 -2.54 -10.95
N GLU A 199 -3.17 -2.27 -12.21
CA GLU A 199 -3.19 -3.23 -13.31
C GLU A 199 -1.82 -3.40 -14.00
N ASP A 200 -0.86 -2.50 -13.72
CA ASP A 200 0.51 -2.62 -14.23
C ASP A 200 1.19 -3.90 -13.69
N TYR A 201 2.08 -4.50 -14.46
CA TYR A 201 2.81 -5.70 -14.02
C TYR A 201 3.96 -5.39 -13.05
N ARG A 202 4.43 -4.14 -13.01
CA ARG A 202 5.56 -3.69 -12.18
C ARG A 202 5.06 -3.36 -10.78
N SER A 203 5.60 -4.04 -9.77
CA SER A 203 5.17 -3.87 -8.38
C SER A 203 5.31 -2.44 -7.84
N SER A 204 6.27 -1.67 -8.33
CA SER A 204 6.44 -0.26 -7.93
C SER A 204 5.31 0.63 -8.45
N ILE A 205 4.80 0.37 -9.65
CA ILE A 205 3.64 1.08 -10.21
C ILE A 205 2.35 0.64 -9.55
N GLN A 206 2.20 -0.66 -9.29
CA GLN A 206 1.07 -1.19 -8.51
C GLN A 206 1.00 -0.53 -7.13
N LEU A 207 2.15 -0.38 -6.45
CA LEU A 207 2.25 0.28 -5.16
C LEU A 207 1.85 1.77 -5.26
N ALA A 208 2.26 2.47 -6.32
CA ALA A 208 1.83 3.84 -6.57
C ALA A 208 0.31 3.95 -6.76
N GLY A 209 -0.30 3.03 -7.50
CA GLY A 209 -1.76 2.94 -7.66
C GLY A 209 -2.48 2.77 -6.32
N LEU A 210 -2.01 1.84 -5.49
CA LEU A 210 -2.54 1.65 -4.14
C LEU A 210 -2.32 2.88 -3.24
N ASN A 211 -1.19 3.57 -3.37
CA ASN A 211 -0.95 4.82 -2.65
C ASN A 211 -1.92 5.93 -3.05
N VAL A 212 -2.20 6.07 -4.36
CA VAL A 212 -3.21 7.00 -4.89
C VAL A 212 -4.58 6.68 -4.28
N LEU A 213 -5.03 5.42 -4.39
CA LEU A 213 -6.34 5.00 -3.87
C LEU A 213 -6.44 5.17 -2.34
N TYR A 214 -5.40 4.78 -1.60
CA TYR A 214 -5.34 4.93 -0.15
C TYR A 214 -5.41 6.40 0.29
N ASN A 215 -4.70 7.30 -0.39
CA ASN A 215 -4.72 8.71 -0.04
C ASN A 215 -6.05 9.37 -0.41
N LEU A 216 -6.63 9.02 -1.57
CA LEU A 216 -7.98 9.47 -1.91
C LEU A 216 -9.00 8.99 -0.87
N ALA A 217 -8.86 7.75 -0.37
CA ALA A 217 -9.77 7.18 0.62
C ALA A 217 -9.71 7.93 1.96
N ASN A 218 -8.53 8.39 2.38
CA ASN A 218 -8.36 9.13 3.63
C ASN A 218 -8.67 10.63 3.51
N LYS A 219 -8.46 11.23 2.33
CA LYS A 219 -8.50 12.69 2.14
C LYS A 219 -9.77 13.20 1.46
N ALA A 220 -10.49 12.36 0.69
CA ALA A 220 -11.73 12.79 0.05
C ALA A 220 -12.95 12.63 0.98
N ARG A 221 -14.06 13.34 0.70
CA ARG A 221 -15.29 13.18 1.48
C ARG A 221 -15.82 11.76 1.35
N ILE A 222 -16.26 11.20 2.47
CA ILE A 222 -16.94 9.89 2.52
C ILE A 222 -18.14 9.86 1.55
N ALA A 223 -18.86 10.98 1.42
CA ALA A 223 -19.99 11.09 0.49
C ALA A 223 -19.59 10.83 -0.97
N ASP A 224 -18.42 11.32 -1.42
CA ASP A 224 -17.97 11.16 -2.81
C ASP A 224 -17.58 9.72 -3.14
N TRP A 225 -17.21 8.94 -2.12
CA TRP A 225 -16.91 7.51 -2.19
C TRP A 225 -18.16 6.63 -2.17
N ARG A 226 -19.17 7.03 -1.40
CA ARG A 226 -20.48 6.36 -1.34
C ARG A 226 -21.33 6.65 -2.57
N GLN A 227 -21.20 7.84 -3.13
CA GLN A 227 -21.91 8.22 -4.35
C GLN A 227 -21.54 7.26 -5.48
N SER A 228 -22.56 6.70 -6.13
CA SER A 228 -22.41 5.73 -7.22
C SER A 228 -21.62 4.46 -6.86
N ASN A 229 -21.55 4.08 -5.58
CA ASN A 229 -20.86 2.88 -5.08
C ASN A 229 -19.37 2.79 -5.49
N ARG A 230 -18.69 3.93 -5.63
CA ARG A 230 -17.27 3.96 -6.07
C ARG A 230 -16.36 3.14 -5.17
N ALA A 231 -16.50 3.26 -3.85
CA ALA A 231 -15.67 2.51 -2.90
C ALA A 231 -15.85 0.99 -3.07
N GLU A 232 -17.09 0.51 -3.22
CA GLU A 232 -17.36 -0.91 -3.43
C GLU A 232 -16.80 -1.42 -4.76
N ALA A 233 -16.89 -0.62 -5.82
CA ALA A 233 -16.30 -0.96 -7.12
C ALA A 233 -14.77 -1.12 -7.01
N VAL A 234 -14.09 -0.20 -6.31
CA VAL A 234 -12.64 -0.29 -6.09
C VAL A 234 -12.28 -1.50 -5.23
N ILE A 235 -13.00 -1.74 -4.12
CA ILE A 235 -12.77 -2.92 -3.26
C ILE A 235 -12.93 -4.21 -4.07
N SER A 236 -14.00 -4.30 -4.87
CA SER A 236 -14.27 -5.46 -5.72
C SER A 236 -13.15 -5.70 -6.73
N GLN A 237 -12.67 -4.65 -7.40
CA GLN A 237 -11.60 -4.76 -8.38
C GLN A 237 -10.29 -5.19 -7.72
N LEU A 238 -9.91 -4.57 -6.60
CA LEU A 238 -8.68 -4.88 -5.88
C LEU A 238 -8.66 -6.33 -5.35
N LEU A 239 -9.78 -6.84 -4.85
CA LEU A 239 -9.89 -8.25 -4.41
C LEU A 239 -9.80 -9.23 -5.57
N ASN A 240 -10.39 -8.89 -6.72
CA ASN A 240 -10.39 -9.77 -7.90
C ASN A 240 -9.04 -9.77 -8.63
N HIS A 241 -8.33 -8.64 -8.64
CA HIS A 241 -7.16 -8.42 -9.49
C HIS A 241 -5.88 -9.16 -9.05
N ARG A 242 -5.89 -9.97 -7.98
CA ARG A 242 -4.75 -10.82 -7.54
C ARG A 242 -3.37 -10.12 -7.54
N ILE A 243 -3.35 -8.81 -7.28
CA ILE A 243 -2.18 -7.91 -7.43
C ILE A 243 -0.95 -8.44 -6.66
N ALA A 244 -1.19 -9.04 -5.50
CA ALA A 244 -0.14 -9.54 -4.62
C ALA A 244 -0.04 -11.08 -4.62
N CYS A 245 -0.59 -11.80 -5.60
CA CYS A 245 -0.55 -13.26 -5.63
C CYS A 245 0.69 -13.85 -6.30
N SER A 246 1.53 -13.04 -6.95
CA SER A 246 2.74 -13.56 -7.60
C SER A 246 3.79 -13.97 -6.57
N SER A 247 4.54 -15.03 -6.85
CA SER A 247 5.66 -15.50 -6.01
C SER A 247 6.73 -14.43 -5.79
N ASN A 248 6.81 -13.44 -6.68
CA ASN A 248 7.80 -12.37 -6.64
C ASN A 248 7.24 -11.06 -6.05
N SER A 249 5.94 -11.00 -5.73
CA SER A 249 5.35 -9.80 -5.12
C SER A 249 5.86 -9.59 -3.70
N SER A 250 6.18 -8.34 -3.40
CA SER A 250 6.75 -7.91 -2.12
C SER A 250 5.71 -7.88 -1.00
N GLU A 251 6.19 -8.04 0.22
CA GLU A 251 5.45 -7.86 1.47
C GLU A 251 4.90 -6.45 1.62
N ILE A 252 5.61 -5.44 1.07
CA ILE A 252 5.19 -4.03 1.07
C ILE A 252 3.92 -3.86 0.22
N LEU A 253 3.90 -4.46 -0.97
CA LEU A 253 2.74 -4.41 -1.87
C LEU A 253 1.54 -5.10 -1.24
N LEU A 254 1.75 -6.29 -0.65
CA LEU A 254 0.71 -7.04 0.06
C LEU A 254 0.14 -6.25 1.24
N HIS A 255 1.02 -5.64 2.05
CA HIS A 255 0.61 -4.81 3.17
C HIS A 255 -0.25 -3.64 2.70
N LYS A 256 0.18 -2.94 1.65
CA LYS A 256 -0.54 -1.79 1.10
C LYS A 256 -1.89 -2.18 0.51
N LEU A 257 -2.00 -3.34 -0.16
CA LEU A 257 -3.25 -3.84 -0.71
C LEU A 257 -4.31 -3.99 0.39
N TYR A 258 -4.01 -4.77 1.43
CA TYR A 258 -4.94 -5.00 2.54
C TYR A 258 -5.23 -3.72 3.33
N SER A 259 -4.22 -2.86 3.57
CA SER A 259 -4.45 -1.55 4.19
C SER A 259 -5.42 -0.67 3.37
N THR A 260 -5.32 -0.71 2.04
CA THR A 260 -6.21 0.05 1.15
C THR A 260 -7.62 -0.51 1.15
N LEU A 261 -7.77 -1.85 1.11
CA LEU A 261 -9.07 -2.52 1.22
C LEU A 261 -9.78 -2.15 2.53
N LEU A 262 -9.08 -2.19 3.66
CA LEU A 262 -9.66 -1.85 4.96
C LEU A 262 -10.09 -0.38 5.04
N VAL A 263 -9.24 0.55 4.61
CA VAL A 263 -9.59 1.98 4.62
C VAL A 263 -10.80 2.27 3.73
N LEU A 264 -10.87 1.69 2.52
CA LEU A 264 -12.04 1.84 1.65
C LEU A 264 -13.31 1.23 2.26
N THR A 265 -13.18 0.10 2.95
CA THR A 265 -14.32 -0.57 3.62
C THR A 265 -14.89 0.29 4.74
N ASN A 266 -14.03 1.02 5.48
CA ASN A 266 -14.45 1.97 6.51
C ASN A 266 -15.30 3.13 5.96
N LEU A 267 -15.22 3.42 4.66
CA LEU A 267 -16.00 4.49 4.02
C LEU A 267 -17.43 4.05 3.70
N LEU A 268 -17.74 2.75 3.74
CA LEU A 268 -19.07 2.24 3.39
C LEU A 268 -20.09 2.48 4.51
N SER A 269 -21.37 2.18 4.24
CA SER A 269 -22.38 2.08 5.30
C SER A 269 -22.11 0.86 6.17
N ASN A 270 -22.57 0.86 7.43
CA ASN A 270 -22.31 -0.23 8.38
C ASN A 270 -22.75 -1.61 7.86
N THR A 271 -23.86 -1.68 7.12
CA THR A 271 -24.35 -2.93 6.52
C THR A 271 -23.42 -3.43 5.42
N ASN A 272 -22.94 -2.52 4.56
CA ASN A 272 -22.10 -2.89 3.44
C ASN A 272 -20.66 -3.18 3.90
N SER A 273 -20.15 -2.43 4.87
CA SER A 273 -18.82 -2.65 5.43
C SER A 273 -18.70 -4.04 6.07
N ALA A 274 -19.70 -4.49 6.84
CA ALA A 274 -19.74 -5.83 7.41
C ALA A 274 -19.57 -6.93 6.33
N ASN A 275 -20.39 -6.87 5.29
CA ASN A 275 -20.33 -7.83 4.16
C ASN A 275 -18.96 -7.81 3.46
N TRP A 276 -18.34 -6.64 3.33
CA TRP A 276 -17.02 -6.52 2.70
C TRP A 276 -15.89 -7.02 3.60
N TYR A 277 -15.93 -6.78 4.92
CA TYR A 277 -14.97 -7.39 5.85
C TYR A 277 -15.05 -8.91 5.82
N GLU A 278 -16.25 -9.49 5.72
CA GLU A 278 -16.43 -10.94 5.58
C GLU A 278 -15.72 -11.47 4.32
N LYS A 279 -15.96 -10.85 3.15
CA LYS A 279 -15.30 -11.24 1.89
C LYS A 279 -13.78 -11.07 1.94
N ILE A 280 -13.29 -9.98 2.52
CA ILE A 280 -11.85 -9.73 2.70
C ILE A 280 -11.25 -10.80 3.62
N THR A 281 -11.96 -11.18 4.69
CA THR A 281 -11.52 -12.19 5.65
C THR A 281 -11.43 -13.58 5.00
N GLU A 282 -12.46 -13.99 4.26
CA GLU A 282 -12.45 -15.24 3.52
C GLU A 282 -11.25 -15.31 2.57
N ARG A 283 -11.00 -14.22 1.82
CA ARG A 283 -9.85 -14.13 0.92
C ARG A 283 -8.52 -14.21 1.67
N LEU A 284 -8.41 -13.50 2.79
CA LEU A 284 -7.18 -13.45 3.58
C LEU A 284 -6.84 -14.81 4.18
N LEU A 285 -7.83 -15.53 4.71
CA LEU A 285 -7.64 -16.88 5.24
C LEU A 285 -7.20 -17.85 4.13
N PHE A 286 -7.77 -17.73 2.93
CA PHE A 286 -7.30 -18.49 1.78
C PHE A 286 -5.86 -18.16 1.40
N ASP A 287 -5.51 -16.87 1.33
CA ASP A 287 -4.14 -16.44 1.02
C ASP A 287 -3.14 -16.95 2.09
N LEU A 288 -3.52 -16.97 3.38
CA LEU A 288 -2.69 -17.54 4.46
C LEU A 288 -2.46 -19.05 4.33
N LEU A 289 -3.47 -19.82 3.92
CA LEU A 289 -3.32 -21.26 3.70
C LEU A 289 -2.33 -21.58 2.58
N MET A 290 -2.25 -20.71 1.56
CA MET A 290 -1.43 -20.94 0.37
C MET A 290 -0.05 -20.29 0.48
N GLU A 291 0.16 -19.37 1.43
CA GLU A 291 1.43 -18.66 1.58
C GLU A 291 2.45 -19.48 2.36
N THR A 292 3.62 -19.68 1.76
CA THR A 292 4.74 -20.40 2.39
C THR A 292 5.85 -19.47 2.85
N ARG A 293 5.87 -18.20 2.41
CA ARG A 293 6.90 -17.23 2.80
C ARG A 293 6.53 -16.51 4.09
N TYR A 294 7.32 -16.73 5.13
CA TYR A 294 7.11 -16.15 6.46
C TYR A 294 6.94 -14.62 6.44
N LYS A 295 7.74 -13.86 5.68
CA LYS A 295 7.61 -12.38 5.61
C LYS A 295 6.22 -11.91 5.20
N ARG A 296 5.55 -12.69 4.34
CA ARG A 296 4.20 -12.39 3.88
C ARG A 296 3.15 -12.94 4.82
N GLN A 297 3.37 -14.11 5.42
CA GLN A 297 2.56 -14.59 6.53
C GLN A 297 2.50 -13.55 7.66
N LEU A 298 3.63 -12.93 8.04
CA LEU A 298 3.68 -11.85 9.03
C LEU A 298 2.73 -10.69 8.66
N VAL A 299 2.74 -10.25 7.40
CA VAL A 299 1.87 -9.18 6.92
C VAL A 299 0.39 -9.60 6.95
N LEU A 300 0.08 -10.80 6.48
CA LEU A 300 -1.28 -11.33 6.44
C LEU A 300 -1.84 -11.54 7.86
N LEU A 301 -1.06 -12.10 8.78
CA LEU A 301 -1.46 -12.30 10.19
C LEU A 301 -1.72 -10.96 10.90
N LYS A 302 -0.91 -9.93 10.64
CA LYS A 302 -1.18 -8.57 11.16
C LYS A 302 -2.52 -8.01 10.69
N HIS A 303 -2.92 -8.30 9.45
CA HIS A 303 -4.22 -7.90 8.93
C HIS A 303 -5.35 -8.81 9.40
N LEU A 304 -5.09 -10.10 9.60
CA LEU A 304 -6.04 -11.04 10.19
C LEU A 304 -6.42 -10.62 11.62
N SER A 305 -5.42 -10.29 12.44
CA SER A 305 -5.64 -9.80 13.81
C SER A 305 -6.56 -8.57 13.84
N LYS A 306 -6.36 -7.61 12.92
CA LYS A 306 -7.27 -6.46 12.76
C LYS A 306 -8.68 -6.87 12.38
N LEU A 307 -8.83 -7.83 11.47
CA LEU A 307 -10.15 -8.31 11.03
C LEU A 307 -10.88 -9.07 12.14
N ILE A 308 -10.17 -9.84 12.97
CA ILE A 308 -10.75 -10.48 14.16
C ILE A 308 -11.30 -9.41 15.11
N ASP A 309 -10.55 -8.34 15.39
CA ASP A 309 -11.00 -7.23 16.24
C ASP A 309 -12.17 -6.43 15.63
N ILE A 310 -12.18 -6.23 14.31
CA ILE A 310 -13.27 -5.54 13.61
C ILE A 310 -14.56 -6.36 13.60
N LEU A 311 -14.48 -7.64 13.22
CA LEU A 311 -15.65 -8.52 13.08
C LEU A 311 -16.16 -9.04 14.43
N LYS A 312 -15.28 -9.16 15.43
CA LYS A 312 -15.57 -9.70 16.76
C LYS A 312 -16.30 -11.04 16.64
N ALA A 313 -17.43 -11.16 17.33
CA ALA A 313 -18.35 -12.29 17.28
C ALA A 313 -18.68 -12.80 15.86
N SER A 314 -18.81 -11.90 14.87
CA SER A 314 -19.12 -12.29 13.48
C SER A 314 -18.00 -13.09 12.81
N PHE A 315 -16.76 -13.02 13.34
CA PHE A 315 -15.66 -13.83 12.83
C PHE A 315 -15.90 -15.34 13.03
N SER A 316 -16.81 -15.74 13.92
CA SER A 316 -17.23 -17.14 14.11
C SER A 316 -17.71 -17.85 12.83
N LEU A 317 -18.13 -17.09 11.79
CA LEU A 317 -18.46 -17.64 10.47
C LEU A 317 -17.26 -18.34 9.81
N PHE A 318 -16.03 -17.96 10.17
CA PHE A 318 -14.80 -18.44 9.55
C PHE A 318 -14.06 -19.49 10.38
N THR A 319 -14.62 -19.96 11.51
CA THR A 319 -13.94 -20.83 12.48
C THR A 319 -13.23 -22.02 11.84
N ARG A 320 -13.90 -22.76 10.94
CA ARG A 320 -13.30 -23.94 10.29
C ARG A 320 -12.10 -23.59 9.41
N GLN A 321 -12.16 -22.49 8.66
CA GLN A 321 -11.04 -22.04 7.83
C GLN A 321 -9.90 -21.52 8.70
N PHE A 322 -10.23 -20.76 9.76
CA PHE A 322 -9.25 -20.24 10.71
C PHE A 322 -8.50 -21.36 11.45
N ILE A 323 -9.18 -22.43 11.87
CA ILE A 323 -8.54 -23.59 12.50
C ILE A 323 -7.59 -24.28 11.50
N LYS A 324 -7.97 -24.43 10.23
CA LYS A 324 -7.07 -24.97 9.19
C LYS A 324 -5.82 -24.11 9.01
N VAL A 325 -5.97 -22.78 8.98
CA VAL A 325 -4.83 -21.84 8.93
C VAL A 325 -3.94 -22.01 10.15
N THR A 326 -4.55 -22.07 11.34
CA THR A 326 -3.86 -22.28 12.62
C THR A 326 -3.01 -23.54 12.58
N SER A 327 -3.61 -24.67 12.20
CA SER A 327 -2.89 -25.94 12.06
C SER A 327 -1.77 -25.86 11.02
N SER A 328 -2.04 -25.26 9.85
CA SER A 328 -1.06 -25.16 8.77
C SER A 328 0.16 -24.31 9.16
N ILE A 329 -0.04 -23.24 9.92
CA ILE A 329 1.04 -22.34 10.34
C ILE A 329 1.79 -22.93 11.53
N LEU A 330 1.10 -23.32 12.60
CA LEU A 330 1.76 -23.83 13.82
C LEU A 330 2.47 -25.18 13.59
N LEU A 331 1.88 -26.06 12.79
CA LEU A 331 2.42 -27.39 12.48
C LEU A 331 3.16 -27.44 11.14
N GLY A 332 3.37 -26.28 10.51
CA GLY A 332 4.08 -26.17 9.24
C GLY A 332 5.55 -26.63 9.34
N PRO A 333 6.21 -26.83 8.19
CA PRO A 333 7.60 -27.27 8.16
C PRO A 333 8.52 -26.26 8.84
N ARG A 334 9.06 -26.64 9.99
CA ARG A 334 10.10 -25.87 10.68
C ARG A 334 11.40 -26.00 9.90
N LYS A 335 12.11 -24.89 9.65
CA LYS A 335 13.51 -24.96 9.23
C LYS A 335 14.35 -25.43 10.43
N LEU A 336 14.34 -26.74 10.69
CA LEU A 336 15.32 -27.35 11.58
C LEU A 336 16.72 -27.14 11.00
N THR A 337 17.63 -26.72 11.88
CA THR A 337 19.07 -26.71 11.71
C THR A 337 19.56 -28.08 11.22
N ARG A 338 19.58 -28.28 9.90
CA ARG A 338 20.19 -29.47 9.31
C ARG A 338 21.70 -29.29 9.43
N ASN A 339 22.32 -30.06 10.34
CA ASN A 339 23.77 -30.16 10.58
C ASN A 339 24.43 -29.05 11.44
N GLY A 340 23.78 -28.57 12.50
CA GLY A 340 24.48 -27.78 13.55
C GLY A 340 25.10 -26.45 13.08
N LYS A 341 24.83 -26.02 11.85
CA LYS A 341 25.12 -24.66 11.40
C LYS A 341 23.84 -23.86 11.60
N SER A 342 23.91 -22.92 12.54
CA SER A 342 22.85 -21.97 12.82
C SER A 342 22.36 -21.37 11.50
N VAL A 343 21.07 -21.53 11.23
CA VAL A 343 20.32 -20.48 10.51
C VAL A 343 20.75 -19.16 11.16
N THR A 344 21.10 -18.15 10.35
CA THR A 344 21.46 -16.85 10.95
C THR A 344 20.39 -16.48 11.97
N THR A 345 20.77 -16.06 13.17
CA THR A 345 19.86 -15.79 14.30
C THR A 345 18.63 -14.96 13.90
N ASN A 346 18.77 -14.14 12.86
CA ASN A 346 17.69 -13.35 12.28
C ASN A 346 16.58 -14.18 11.64
N GLU A 347 16.89 -15.24 10.88
CA GLU A 347 15.88 -16.07 10.20
C GLU A 347 15.08 -16.92 11.21
N SER A 348 15.71 -17.45 12.27
CA SER A 348 15.00 -18.18 13.33
C SER A 348 14.02 -17.27 14.09
N ASN A 349 14.45 -16.05 14.43
CA ASN A 349 13.62 -15.05 15.10
C ASN A 349 12.38 -14.67 14.26
N GLU A 350 12.50 -14.67 12.93
CA GLU A 350 11.38 -14.34 12.04
C GLU A 350 10.29 -15.42 12.03
N TYR A 351 10.63 -16.71 12.16
CA TYR A 351 9.64 -17.80 12.30
C TYR A 351 8.95 -17.76 13.67
N ASP A 352 9.70 -17.50 14.74
CA ASP A 352 9.13 -17.35 16.07
C ASP A 352 8.11 -16.20 16.12
N THR A 353 8.40 -15.11 15.39
CA THR A 353 7.46 -13.99 15.25
C THR A 353 6.16 -14.40 14.54
N VAL A 354 6.21 -15.29 13.55
CA VAL A 354 5.00 -15.82 12.89
C VAL A 354 4.15 -16.63 13.88
N TYR A 355 4.77 -17.49 14.68
CA TYR A 355 4.05 -18.29 15.67
C TYR A 355 3.42 -17.41 16.76
N VAL A 356 4.16 -16.42 17.27
CA VAL A 356 3.66 -15.44 18.24
C VAL A 356 2.43 -14.73 17.68
N LEU A 357 2.49 -14.20 16.45
CA LEU A 357 1.35 -13.53 15.82
C LEU A 357 0.15 -14.46 15.60
N MET A 358 0.40 -15.72 15.21
CA MET A 358 -0.66 -16.70 15.05
C MET A 358 -1.34 -17.02 16.38
N LEU A 359 -0.58 -17.20 17.46
CA LEU A 359 -1.11 -17.42 18.81
C LEU A 359 -1.88 -16.18 19.33
N GLN A 360 -1.41 -14.98 19.05
CA GLN A 360 -2.15 -13.74 19.32
C GLN A 360 -3.50 -13.74 18.59
N CYS A 361 -3.53 -14.12 17.30
CA CYS A 361 -4.79 -14.25 16.56
C CYS A 361 -5.72 -15.29 17.18
N VAL A 362 -5.20 -16.45 17.61
CA VAL A 362 -5.99 -17.49 18.29
C VAL A 362 -6.57 -16.98 19.61
N ASN A 363 -5.79 -16.25 20.39
CA ASN A 363 -6.24 -15.68 21.65
C ASN A 363 -7.37 -14.66 21.45
N GLU A 364 -7.21 -13.74 20.50
CA GLU A 364 -8.25 -12.75 20.18
C GLU A 364 -9.51 -13.40 19.60
N PHE A 365 -9.36 -14.44 18.78
CA PHE A 365 -10.45 -15.25 18.27
C PHE A 365 -11.25 -15.90 19.41
N VAL A 366 -10.57 -16.55 20.36
CA VAL A 366 -11.18 -17.19 21.53
C VAL A 366 -11.95 -16.14 22.33
N LYS A 367 -11.31 -15.03 22.72
CA LYS A 367 -11.97 -13.97 23.50
C LYS A 367 -13.20 -13.39 22.79
N SER A 368 -13.11 -13.16 21.48
CA SER A 368 -14.14 -12.43 20.73
C SER A 368 -15.32 -13.30 20.31
N CYS A 369 -15.09 -14.58 20.04
CA CYS A 369 -16.09 -15.45 19.42
C CYS A 369 -16.63 -16.53 20.36
N TRP A 370 -16.06 -16.67 21.57
CA TRP A 370 -16.39 -17.75 22.50
C TRP A 370 -17.89 -18.01 22.69
N PRO A 371 -18.74 -17.00 22.96
CA PRO A 371 -20.14 -17.25 23.29
C PRO A 371 -20.94 -17.88 22.13
N LEU A 372 -20.44 -17.79 20.90
CA LEU A 372 -21.12 -18.25 19.68
C LEU A 372 -20.56 -19.55 19.12
N ILE A 373 -19.28 -19.84 19.37
CA ILE A 373 -18.58 -20.99 18.76
C ILE A 373 -19.01 -22.33 19.38
N CYS A 374 -19.64 -22.31 20.57
CA CYS A 374 -20.20 -23.47 21.27
C CYS A 374 -19.10 -24.54 21.61
N PRO A 375 -19.33 -25.49 22.53
CA PRO A 375 -18.34 -26.52 22.86
C PRO A 375 -17.99 -27.46 21.67
N THR A 376 -18.66 -27.34 20.51
CA THR A 376 -18.51 -28.24 19.37
C THR A 376 -17.27 -28.00 18.52
N LEU A 377 -16.74 -26.77 18.47
CA LEU A 377 -15.58 -26.41 17.63
C LEU A 377 -14.31 -26.20 18.44
N LEU A 378 -14.43 -26.16 19.78
CA LEU A 378 -13.30 -26.15 20.70
C LEU A 378 -12.40 -27.40 20.57
N PRO A 379 -12.92 -28.64 20.45
CA PRO A 379 -12.08 -29.82 20.30
C PRO A 379 -11.23 -29.81 19.04
N ASP A 380 -11.52 -28.94 18.07
CA ASP A 380 -10.76 -28.82 16.83
C ASP A 380 -9.56 -27.85 16.96
N ILE A 381 -9.60 -26.90 17.91
CA ILE A 381 -8.48 -25.95 18.13
C ILE A 381 -7.44 -26.50 19.12
N ILE A 382 -7.85 -27.41 20.01
CA ILE A 382 -6.96 -28.01 21.02
C ILE A 382 -5.87 -28.88 20.39
N PRO A 383 -6.13 -29.80 19.43
CA PRO A 383 -5.11 -30.66 18.86
C PRO A 383 -3.96 -29.89 18.18
N PRO A 384 -4.21 -28.84 17.37
CA PRO A 384 -3.14 -28.01 16.81
C PRO A 384 -2.25 -27.36 17.87
N LEU A 385 -2.81 -26.88 18.98
CA LEU A 385 -2.06 -26.25 20.08
C LEU A 385 -1.22 -27.28 20.84
N ILE A 386 -1.78 -28.45 21.11
CA ILE A 386 -1.09 -29.53 21.83
C ILE A 386 0.05 -30.11 20.98
N ALA A 387 -0.19 -30.37 19.70
CA ALA A 387 0.84 -30.80 18.77
C ALA A 387 1.94 -29.75 18.61
N PHE A 388 1.59 -28.45 18.65
CA PHE A 388 2.57 -27.38 18.63
C PHE A 388 3.47 -27.37 19.88
N ILE A 389 2.90 -27.58 21.08
CA ILE A 389 3.66 -27.72 22.33
C ILE A 389 4.62 -28.90 22.28
N ASP A 390 4.14 -30.07 21.82
CA ASP A 390 5.00 -31.25 21.66
C ASP A 390 6.19 -30.94 20.74
N LEU A 391 5.92 -30.35 19.57
CA LEU A 391 6.98 -29.91 18.66
C LEU A 391 7.96 -28.90 19.30
N LEU A 392 7.48 -27.92 20.07
CA LEU A 392 8.36 -26.97 20.77
C LEU A 392 9.27 -27.68 21.79
N SER A 393 8.76 -28.67 22.49
CA SER A 393 9.54 -29.44 23.47
C SER A 393 10.63 -30.31 22.84
N TRP A 394 10.41 -30.77 21.61
CA TRP A 394 11.43 -31.51 20.85
C TRP A 394 12.60 -30.62 20.41
N ASP A 395 12.30 -29.38 20.02
CA ASP A 395 13.30 -28.41 19.57
C ASP A 395 14.09 -27.83 20.76
N ASN A 396 13.44 -27.61 21.91
CA ASN A 396 14.04 -27.05 23.12
C ASN A 396 14.26 -28.13 24.19
N LYS A 397 15.28 -28.97 24.03
CA LYS A 397 15.66 -30.00 25.00
C LYS A 397 16.27 -29.47 26.32
N GLY A 398 16.25 -28.16 26.55
CA GLY A 398 16.74 -27.48 27.76
C GLY A 398 15.61 -26.79 28.53
N GLU A 399 15.96 -26.07 29.61
CA GLU A 399 15.01 -25.27 30.39
C GLU A 399 14.23 -24.31 29.48
N ILE A 400 12.90 -24.35 29.56
CA ILE A 400 12.03 -23.43 28.83
C ILE A 400 12.23 -22.04 29.45
N GLU A 401 13.00 -21.19 28.78
CA GLU A 401 13.02 -19.77 29.12
C GLU A 401 11.62 -19.19 28.90
N GLU A 402 11.11 -18.43 29.88
CA GLU A 402 9.84 -17.70 29.74
C GLU A 402 9.96 -16.71 28.58
N ASN A 403 9.43 -17.11 27.43
CA ASN A 403 9.38 -16.29 26.23
C ASN A 403 7.93 -15.90 25.89
N GLU A 404 7.74 -15.02 24.89
CA GLU A 404 6.42 -14.52 24.52
C GLU A 404 5.47 -15.64 24.05
N THR A 405 6.00 -16.66 23.38
CA THR A 405 5.23 -17.86 22.99
C THR A 405 4.71 -18.60 24.21
N TYR A 406 5.54 -18.75 25.26
CA TYR A 406 5.16 -19.40 26.50
C TYR A 406 4.03 -18.67 27.23
N SER A 407 4.16 -17.35 27.40
CA SER A 407 3.14 -16.53 28.07
C SER A 407 1.81 -16.52 27.32
N LEU A 408 1.84 -16.48 25.98
CA LEU A 408 0.64 -16.53 25.14
C LEU A 408 -0.07 -17.88 25.23
N LEU A 409 0.67 -18.99 25.18
CA LEU A 409 0.08 -20.33 25.33
C LEU A 409 -0.57 -20.50 26.70
N LYS A 410 0.12 -20.08 27.77
CA LYS A 410 -0.43 -20.14 29.14
C LYS A 410 -1.71 -19.31 29.26
N SER A 411 -1.68 -18.05 28.80
CA SER A 411 -2.87 -17.17 28.80
C SER A 411 -4.03 -17.75 27.98
N LEU A 412 -3.73 -18.40 26.86
CA LEU A 412 -4.72 -19.04 26.01
C LEU A 412 -5.38 -20.22 26.74
N PHE A 413 -4.61 -21.14 27.34
CA PHE A 413 -5.18 -22.27 28.08
C PHE A 413 -5.96 -21.81 29.32
N GLU A 414 -5.45 -20.82 30.06
CA GLU A 414 -6.20 -20.21 31.16
C GLU A 414 -7.56 -19.68 30.68
N SER A 415 -7.58 -18.95 29.56
CA SER A 415 -8.82 -18.44 28.97
C SER A 415 -9.75 -19.59 28.57
N LEU A 416 -9.23 -20.61 27.89
CA LEU A 416 -10.01 -21.77 27.47
C LEU A 416 -10.63 -22.55 28.64
N ILE A 417 -9.89 -22.71 29.75
CA ILE A 417 -10.35 -23.41 30.96
C ILE A 417 -11.40 -22.59 31.70
N VAL A 418 -11.22 -21.27 31.82
CA VAL A 418 -12.23 -20.38 32.40
C VAL A 418 -13.54 -20.50 31.62
N LEU A 419 -13.44 -20.64 30.31
CA LEU A 419 -14.57 -20.64 29.42
C LEU A 419 -15.25 -22.02 29.26
N GLU A 420 -14.50 -23.14 29.33
CA GLU A 420 -14.99 -24.52 29.42
C GLU A 420 -14.20 -25.30 30.49
N PRO A 421 -14.64 -25.29 31.77
CA PRO A 421 -13.90 -25.92 32.86
C PRO A 421 -13.67 -27.43 32.72
N ARG A 422 -14.55 -28.12 31.98
CA ARG A 422 -14.41 -29.57 31.73
C ARG A 422 -13.17 -29.89 30.90
N LEU A 423 -12.72 -28.95 30.07
CA LEU A 423 -11.53 -29.11 29.23
C LEU A 423 -10.29 -29.50 30.06
N LEU A 424 -10.13 -28.94 31.27
CA LEU A 424 -8.98 -29.23 32.12
C LEU A 424 -8.94 -30.70 32.53
N ASN A 425 -10.02 -31.21 33.10
CA ASN A 425 -10.07 -32.55 33.71
C ASN A 425 -10.29 -33.65 32.68
N ASP A 426 -11.14 -33.40 31.67
CA ASP A 426 -11.58 -34.44 30.74
C ASP A 426 -10.62 -34.59 29.55
N VAL A 427 -9.82 -33.55 29.24
CA VAL A 427 -8.98 -33.51 28.04
C VAL A 427 -7.51 -33.18 28.37
N LEU A 428 -7.23 -32.04 29.00
CA LEU A 428 -5.86 -31.54 29.14
C LEU A 428 -5.03 -32.34 30.16
N GLN A 429 -5.58 -32.66 31.32
CA GLN A 429 -4.90 -33.47 32.34
C GLN A 429 -4.51 -34.87 31.83
N PRO A 430 -5.41 -35.65 31.19
CA PRO A 430 -5.03 -36.93 30.58
C PRO A 430 -3.93 -36.79 29.51
N LEU A 431 -3.95 -35.70 28.73
CA LEU A 431 -2.94 -35.48 27.70
C LEU A 431 -1.56 -35.12 28.27
N CYS A 432 -1.47 -34.66 29.51
CA CYS A 432 -0.19 -34.46 30.18
C CYS A 432 0.61 -35.75 30.41
N ASP A 433 -0.03 -36.91 30.40
CA ASP A 433 0.67 -38.20 30.48
C ASP A 433 1.34 -38.57 29.15
N ILE A 434 0.81 -38.07 28.03
CA ILE A 434 1.36 -38.27 26.69
C ILE A 434 2.37 -37.18 26.34
N ILE A 435 2.08 -35.93 26.71
CA ILE A 435 2.92 -34.75 26.46
C ILE A 435 3.21 -34.06 27.81
N PRO A 436 4.27 -34.47 28.54
CA PRO A 436 4.55 -33.97 29.89
C PRO A 436 4.75 -32.45 29.97
N HIS A 437 5.32 -31.84 28.92
CA HIS A 437 5.55 -30.40 28.86
C HIS A 437 4.26 -29.57 28.85
N LEU A 438 3.10 -30.17 28.52
CA LEU A 438 1.81 -29.50 28.60
C LEU A 438 1.52 -28.98 30.02
N LYS A 439 1.98 -29.68 31.07
CA LYS A 439 1.78 -29.28 32.48
C LYS A 439 2.29 -27.87 32.78
N LEU A 440 3.31 -27.40 32.06
CA LEU A 440 3.90 -26.08 32.27
C LEU A 440 2.98 -24.93 31.84
N TYR A 441 1.98 -25.20 31.02
CA TYR A 441 1.06 -24.20 30.46
C TYR A 441 -0.32 -24.21 31.12
N LEU A 442 -0.58 -25.16 32.02
CA LEU A 442 -1.86 -25.30 32.72
C LEU A 442 -1.81 -24.60 34.08
N PRO A 443 -2.96 -24.11 34.58
CA PRO A 443 -3.05 -23.59 35.95
C PRO A 443 -2.77 -24.71 36.96
N SER A 444 -2.07 -24.33 38.04
CA SER A 444 -1.61 -25.21 39.12
C SER A 444 -2.73 -25.85 39.93
#